data_AF-A0A3N5R613-F1
#
_entry.id   AF-A0A3N5R613-F1
#
_cell.length_a   1.000
_cell.length_b   1.000
_cell.length_c   1.000
_cell.angle_alpha   90.00
_cell.angle_beta   90.00
_cell.angle_gamma   90.00
#
_symmetry.space_group_name_H-M   'P 1'
#
loop_
_entity.id
_entity.type
_entity.pdbx_description
1 polymer ?
#
loop_
_entity_poly.entity_id
_entity_poly.type
_entity_poly.pdbx_seq_one_letter_code
_entity_poly.pdbx_strand_id
1 'polypeptide(L)' 'ENARKYAEKVGLPKGAIEFQMLHGIRRELQERLAAQGYPVRVYVPFGTEWYPYFMRRLAERPANVWFFVANFFRK' A
#
# COMPACT_ATOMS: atom_id res chain seq x y z
N GLU A 1 -0.76 -4.52 -10.60
CA GLU A 1 -1.48 -5.34 -11.60
C GLU A 1 -0.61 -6.42 -12.21
N ASN A 2 0.61 -6.11 -12.66
CA ASN A 2 1.51 -7.08 -13.30
C ASN A 2 1.78 -8.33 -12.43
N ALA A 3 2.05 -8.15 -11.14
CA ALA A 3 2.26 -9.28 -10.22
C ALA A 3 1.05 -10.22 -10.14
N ARG A 4 -0.17 -9.66 -10.09
CA ARG A 4 -1.42 -10.45 -10.07
C ARG A 4 -1.61 -11.22 -11.37
N LYS A 5 -1.48 -10.54 -12.52
CA LYS A 5 -1.58 -11.16 -13.84
C LYS A 5 -0.57 -12.30 -14.02
N TYR A 6 0.64 -12.11 -13.51
CA TYR A 6 1.67 -13.14 -13.56
C TYR A 6 1.34 -14.33 -12.65
N ALA A 7 0.88 -14.08 -11.43
CA ALA A 7 0.45 -15.14 -10.50
C ALA A 7 -0.71 -15.96 -11.07
N GLU A 8 -1.69 -15.31 -11.71
CA GLU A 8 -2.77 -15.99 -12.44
C GLU A 8 -2.23 -16.81 -13.61
N LYS A 9 -1.32 -16.26 -14.40
CA LYS A 9 -0.70 -16.95 -15.56
C LYS A 9 0.02 -18.24 -15.16
N VAL A 10 0.69 -18.25 -14.01
CA VAL A 10 1.43 -19.42 -13.51
C VAL A 10 0.61 -20.30 -12.56
N GLY A 11 -0.69 -20.04 -12.42
CA GLY A 11 -1.62 -20.88 -11.68
C GLY A 11 -1.47 -20.82 -10.16
N LEU A 12 -0.93 -19.73 -9.60
CA LEU A 12 -0.81 -19.59 -8.15
C LEU A 12 -2.18 -19.39 -7.49
N PRO A 13 -2.48 -20.08 -6.38
CA PRO A 13 -3.67 -19.80 -5.61
C PRO A 13 -3.55 -18.40 -4.98
N LYS A 14 -4.69 -17.73 -4.78
CA LYS A 14 -4.71 -16.34 -4.27
C LYS A 14 -4.00 -16.17 -2.93
N GLY A 15 -4.03 -17.20 -2.07
CA GLY A 15 -3.33 -17.21 -0.77
C GLY A 15 -1.81 -17.38 -0.85
N ALA A 16 -1.25 -17.73 -2.01
CA ALA A 16 0.21 -17.85 -2.17
C ALA A 16 0.91 -16.50 -2.38
N ILE A 17 0.15 -15.42 -2.57
CA ILE A 17 0.66 -14.06 -2.67
C ILE A 17 -0.09 -13.14 -1.73
N GLU A 18 0.57 -12.10 -1.23
CA GLU A 18 -0.07 -11.05 -0.45
C GLU A 18 0.24 -9.68 -1.01
N PHE A 19 -0.67 -8.74 -0.79
CA PHE A 19 -0.47 -7.33 -1.13
C PHE A 19 -0.22 -6.53 0.14
N GLN A 20 0.95 -5.90 0.21
CA GLN A 20 1.31 -5.03 1.32
C GLN A 20 1.22 -3.56 0.92
N MET A 21 0.57 -2.74 1.74
CA MET A 21 0.41 -1.31 1.51
C MET A 21 0.59 -0.52 2.81
N LEU A 22 1.00 0.74 2.68
CA LEU A 22 1.10 1.66 3.82
C LEU A 22 -0.31 2.10 4.26
N HIS A 23 -0.46 2.32 5.57
CA HIS A 23 -1.66 2.95 6.11
C HIS A 23 -1.92 4.31 5.45
N GLY A 24 -3.18 4.59 5.11
CA GLY A 24 -3.59 5.82 4.44
C GLY A 24 -3.36 5.87 2.92
N ILE A 25 -2.72 4.84 2.32
CA ILE A 25 -2.37 4.85 0.90
C ILE A 25 -3.27 3.91 0.08
N ARG A 26 -3.98 4.47 -0.91
CA ARG A 26 -4.86 3.74 -1.86
C ARG A 26 -5.89 2.83 -1.17
N ARG A 27 -6.58 3.34 -0.14
CA ARG A 27 -7.55 2.59 0.68
C ARG A 27 -8.55 1.76 -0.13
N GLU A 28 -9.15 2.34 -1.17
CA GLU A 28 -10.09 1.64 -2.07
C GLU A 28 -9.47 0.39 -2.72
N LEU A 29 -8.18 0.44 -3.08
CA LEU A 29 -7.49 -0.72 -3.64
C LEU A 29 -7.30 -1.81 -2.58
N GLN A 30 -7.01 -1.43 -1.33
CA GLN A 30 -6.87 -2.37 -0.22
C GLN A 30 -8.17 -3.16 -0.03
N GLU A 31 -9.28 -2.44 0.08
CA GLU A 31 -10.63 -3.00 0.26
C GLU A 31 -11.03 -3.87 -0.94
N ARG A 32 -10.77 -3.40 -2.17
CA ARG A 32 -11.07 -4.17 -3.39
C ARG A 32 -10.27 -5.47 -3.48
N LEU A 33 -8.99 -5.47 -3.11
CA LEU A 33 -8.15 -6.68 -3.14
C LEU A 33 -8.58 -7.68 -2.07
N ALA A 34 -8.92 -7.21 -0.87
CA ALA A 34 -9.46 -8.04 0.20
C ALA A 34 -10.81 -8.67 -0.21
N ALA A 35 -11.72 -7.89 -0.79
CA ALA A 35 -13.00 -8.38 -1.33
C ALA A 35 -12.83 -9.40 -2.47
N GLN A 36 -11.72 -9.33 -3.22
CA GLN A 36 -11.36 -10.31 -4.24
C GLN A 36 -10.77 -11.62 -3.65
N GLY A 37 -10.61 -11.71 -2.34
CA GLY A 37 -10.09 -12.88 -1.63
C GLY A 37 -8.57 -12.97 -1.60
N TYR A 38 -7.85 -11.87 -1.85
CA TYR A 38 -6.40 -11.83 -1.64
C TYR A 38 -6.06 -11.49 -0.19
N PRO A 39 -4.99 -12.08 0.37
CA PRO A 39 -4.38 -11.57 1.59
C PRO A 39 -3.89 -10.13 1.40
N VAL A 40 -4.33 -9.23 2.27
CA VAL A 40 -3.92 -7.83 2.27
C VAL A 40 -3.36 -7.47 3.65
N ARG A 41 -2.17 -6.87 3.67
CA ARG A 41 -1.50 -6.40 4.89
C ARG A 41 -1.31 -4.89 4.83
N VAL A 42 -1.78 -4.21 5.87
CA VAL A 42 -1.59 -2.77 6.02
C VAL A 42 -0.48 -2.52 7.03
N TYR A 43 0.58 -1.86 6.60
CA TYR A 43 1.67 -1.42 7.47
C TYR A 43 1.23 -0.18 8.23
N VAL A 44 1.02 -0.33 9.55
CA VAL A 44 0.56 0.73 10.46
C VAL A 44 1.72 1.12 11.38
N PRO A 45 2.38 2.27 11.14
CA PRO A 45 3.34 2.81 12.10
C PRO A 45 2.61 3.31 13.36
N PHE A 46 3.17 3.09 14.54
CA PHE A 46 2.62 3.54 15.82
C PHE A 46 3.72 4.06 16.75
N GLY A 47 3.35 4.91 17.71
CA GLY A 47 4.27 5.52 18.69
C GLY A 47 4.30 7.05 18.62
N THR A 48 4.99 7.66 19.59
CA THR A 48 5.10 9.13 19.72
C THR A 48 6.07 9.75 18.71
N GLU A 49 7.05 8.99 18.23
CA GLU A 49 8.09 9.42 17.28
C GLU A 49 7.60 9.38 15.81
N TRP A 50 6.38 9.84 15.56
CA TRP A 50 5.75 9.82 14.25
C TRP A 50 6.42 10.79 13.26
N TYR A 51 6.91 11.93 13.74
CA TYR A 51 7.48 12.99 12.89
C TYR A 51 8.83 12.59 12.27
N PRO A 52 9.82 12.06 13.01
CA PRO A 52 11.05 11.53 12.41
C PRO A 52 10.81 10.34 11.48
N TYR A 53 9.83 9.48 11.78
CA TYR A 53 9.43 8.38 10.89
C TYR A 53 8.87 8.91 9.56
N PHE A 54 7.98 9.90 9.62
CA PHE A 54 7.37 10.51 8.46
C PHE A 54 8.40 11.21 7.56
N MET A 55 9.33 11.97 8.16
CA MET A 55 10.38 12.67 7.42
C MET A 55 11.33 11.71 6.69
N ARG A 56 11.67 10.56 7.30
CA ARG A 56 12.45 9.51 6.60
C ARG A 56 11.71 8.98 5.37
N ARG A 57 10.40 8.73 5.48
CA ARG A 57 9.56 8.26 4.36
C ARG A 57 9.40 9.29 3.23
N LEU A 58 9.39 10.58 3.55
CA LEU A 58 9.39 11.66 2.55
C LEU A 58 10.75 11.77 1.84
N ALA A 59 11.84 11.66 2.59
CA ALA A 59 13.20 11.79 2.04
C ALA A 59 13.59 10.63 1.10
N GLU A 60 13.02 9.43 1.29
CA GLU A 60 13.36 8.25 0.49
C GLU A 60 13.08 8.40 -1.01
N ARG A 61 12.01 9.11 -1.40
CA ARG A 61 11.72 9.42 -2.82
C ARG A 61 10.95 10.75 -2.93
N PRO A 62 11.46 11.78 -3.64
CA PRO A 62 10.75 13.05 -3.85
C PRO A 62 9.36 12.87 -4.49
N ALA A 63 9.18 11.85 -5.32
CA ALA A 63 7.90 11.51 -5.93
C ALA A 63 6.81 11.10 -4.90
N ASN A 64 7.20 10.57 -3.74
CA ASN A 64 6.26 10.25 -2.67
C ASN A 64 5.63 11.54 -2.09
N VAL A 65 6.39 12.64 -2.04
CA VAL A 65 5.92 13.94 -1.52
C VAL A 65 4.72 14.42 -2.33
N TRP A 66 4.82 14.41 -3.67
CA TRP A 66 3.71 14.81 -4.54
C TRP A 66 2.48 13.91 -4.37
N PHE A 67 2.69 12.60 -4.21
CA PHE A 67 1.62 11.66 -3.95
C PHE A 67 0.89 11.94 -2.62
N PHE A 68 1.62 12.23 -1.54
CA PHE A 68 1.02 12.60 -0.25
C PHE A 68 0.25 13.91 -0.32
N VAL A 69 0.81 14.93 -0.96
CA VAL A 69 0.15 16.23 -1.18
C VAL A 69 -1.16 16.04 -1.95
N ALA A 70 -1.13 15.30 -3.06
CA ALA A 70 -2.33 15.03 -3.86
C ALA A 70 -3.41 14.25 -3.11
N ASN A 71 -3.03 13.34 -2.19
CA ASN A 71 -3.99 12.60 -1.36
C ASN A 71 -4.53 13.46 -0.20
N PHE A 72 -3.75 14.41 0.34
CA PHE A 72 -4.24 15.33 1.38
C PHE A 72 -5.33 16.27 0.85
N PHE A 73 -5.26 16.65 -0.43
CA PHE A 73 -6.26 17.51 -1.09
C PHE A 73 -7.45 16.75 -1.69
N ARG A 74 -7.36 15.42 -1.86
CA ARG A 74 -8.51 14.57 -2.18
C ARG A 74 -9.19 14.13 -0.88
N LYS A 75 -10.06 14.99 -0.36
CA LYS A 75 -11.13 14.53 0.56
C LYS A 75 -12.08 13.58 -0.15
#